data_AF-A0A8J4XBR7-F1
#
_entry.id   AF-A0A8J4XBR7-F1
#
_cell.length_a   1.000
_cell.length_b   1.000
_cell.length_c   1.000
_cell.angle_alpha   90.00
_cell.angle_beta   90.00
_cell.angle_gamma   90.00
#
_symmetry.space_group_name_H-M   'P 1'
#
loop_
_entity.id
_entity.type
_entity.pdbx_description
1 polymer ?
#
loop_
_entity_poly.entity_id
_entity_poly.type
_entity_poly.pdbx_seq_one_letter_code
_entity_poly.pdbx_strand_id
1 'polypeptide(L)' 'CMACGPGDKGQCFGPNICCGEGLGCLIGSPATARCSEEEYLPSPCEAGGKPCGSDEGRCAALGVCCDS' A
#
# COMPACT_ATOMS: atom_id res chain seq x y z
N CYS A 1 1.95 -4.59 -6.13
CA CYS A 1 0.79 -3.68 -6.27
C CYS A 1 1.22 -2.36 -6.91
N MET A 2 0.27 -1.55 -7.37
CA MET A 2 0.47 -0.27 -8.07
C MET A 2 1.23 0.72 -7.20
N ALA A 3 2.00 1.60 -7.87
CA ALA A 3 2.65 2.71 -7.19
C ALA A 3 1.64 3.84 -6.91
N CYS A 4 1.88 4.59 -5.83
CA CYS A 4 0.99 5.64 -5.37
C CYS A 4 1.77 6.73 -4.61
N GLY A 5 1.06 7.81 -4.25
CA GLY A 5 1.65 8.92 -3.50
C GLY A 5 2.57 9.83 -4.32
N PRO A 6 3.17 10.85 -3.68
CA PRO A 6 3.99 11.86 -4.35
C PRO A 6 5.22 11.25 -5.05
N GLY A 7 5.27 11.36 -6.38
CA GLY A 7 6.37 10.85 -7.19
C GLY A 7 6.46 9.32 -7.23
N ASP A 8 5.33 8.62 -7.07
CA ASP A 8 5.23 7.15 -7.11
C ASP A 8 6.17 6.46 -6.11
N LYS A 9 6.46 7.13 -4.99
CA LYS A 9 7.33 6.63 -3.92
C LYS A 9 6.64 5.71 -2.92
N GLY A 10 5.32 5.60 -3.01
CA GLY A 10 4.53 4.64 -2.24
C GLY A 10 4.07 3.48 -3.11
N GLN A 11 3.53 2.47 -2.44
CA GLN A 11 2.87 1.33 -3.04
C GLN A 11 1.51 1.12 -2.37
N CYS A 12 0.55 0.64 -3.14
CA CYS A 12 -0.77 0.29 -2.62
C CYS A 12 -0.69 -0.97 -1.77
N PHE A 13 -1.25 -0.90 -0.56
CA PHE A 13 -1.39 -2.06 0.36
C PHE A 13 -2.86 -2.49 0.51
N GLY A 14 -3.79 -1.78 -0.13
CA GLY A 14 -5.23 -2.04 -0.11
C GLY A 14 -5.99 -0.87 -0.74
N PRO A 15 -7.32 -0.98 -0.91
CA PRO A 15 -8.13 0.10 -1.45
C PRO A 15 -8.01 1.32 -0.52
N ASN A 16 -7.68 2.48 -1.09
CA ASN A 16 -7.43 3.71 -0.35
C ASN A 16 -6.29 3.66 0.69
N ILE A 17 -5.32 2.74 0.54
CA ILE A 17 -4.13 2.64 1.41
C ILE A 17 -2.86 2.73 0.56
N CYS A 18 -2.06 3.77 0.80
CA CYS A 18 -0.77 3.98 0.14
C CYS A 18 0.34 4.15 1.15
N CYS A 19 1.39 3.33 1.09
CA CYS A 19 2.50 3.37 2.03
C CYS A 19 3.86 3.35 1.34
N GLY A 20 4.86 3.99 1.94
CA GLY A 20 6.23 3.97 1.42
C GLY A 20 7.28 4.40 2.44
N GLU A 21 8.51 3.95 2.23
CA GLU A 21 9.64 4.28 3.08
C GLU A 21 9.96 5.79 2.97
N GLY A 22 9.72 6.54 4.06
CA GLY A 22 9.83 8.00 4.09
C GLY A 22 8.55 8.77 3.74
N LEU A 23 7.53 8.12 3.18
CA LEU A 23 6.18 8.68 3.03
C LEU A 23 5.33 8.45 4.29
N GLY A 24 5.57 7.33 4.99
CA GLY A 24 4.63 6.81 5.98
C GLY A 24 3.48 6.09 5.27
N CYS A 25 2.30 6.10 5.88
CA CYS A 25 1.08 5.56 5.28
C CYS A 25 0.01 6.64 5.20
N LEU A 26 -0.59 6.76 4.01
CA LEU A 26 -1.73 7.61 3.71
C LEU A 26 -2.96 6.72 3.60
N ILE A 27 -4.04 7.08 4.28
CA ILE A 27 -5.29 6.32 4.30
C ILE A 27 -6.44 7.28 3.98
N GLY A 28 -7.26 6.95 2.97
CA GLY A 28 -8.45 7.73 2.61
C GLY A 28 -8.16 9.14 2.10
N SER A 29 -6.96 9.39 1.56
CA SER A 29 -6.57 10.69 1.00
C SER A 29 -6.67 10.69 -0.53
N PRO A 30 -6.73 11.84 -1.20
CA PRO A 30 -6.75 11.87 -2.67
C PRO A 30 -5.55 11.14 -3.32
N ALA A 31 -4.41 11.07 -2.62
CA ALA A 31 -3.22 10.35 -3.07
C ALA A 31 -3.39 8.81 -3.06
N THR A 32 -4.43 8.29 -2.42
CA THR A 32 -4.73 6.85 -2.35
C THR A 32 -5.80 6.40 -3.34
N ALA A 33 -6.42 7.34 -4.09
CA ALA A 33 -7.50 7.02 -5.03
C ALA A 33 -7.08 6.02 -6.11
N ARG A 34 -5.82 6.07 -6.57
CA ARG A 34 -5.26 5.09 -7.51
C ARG A 34 -5.27 3.67 -6.98
N CYS A 35 -5.21 3.46 -5.67
CA CYS A 35 -5.22 2.11 -5.09
C CYS A 35 -6.58 1.44 -5.21
N SER A 36 -7.68 2.19 -5.31
CA SER A 36 -9.01 1.62 -5.63
C SER A 36 -9.12 1.16 -7.08
N GLU A 37 -8.22 1.59 -7.98
CA GLU A 37 -8.19 1.05 -9.34
C GLU A 37 -7.74 -0.42 -9.35
N GLU A 38 -7.03 -0.91 -8.32
CA GLU A 38 -6.62 -2.31 -8.19
C GLU A 38 -7.82 -3.27 -8.02
N GLU A 39 -8.95 -2.81 -7.47
CA GLU A 39 -10.17 -3.62 -7.33
C GLU A 39 -10.75 -4.07 -8.68
N TYR A 40 -10.40 -3.37 -9.76
CA TYR A 40 -10.85 -3.69 -11.11
C TYR A 40 -9.85 -4.53 -11.90
N LEU A 41 -8.66 -4.80 -11.34
CA LEU A 41 -7.65 -5.63 -12.00
C LEU A 41 -7.93 -7.11 -11.72
N PRO A 42 -7.99 -7.96 -12.77
CA PRO A 42 -8.29 -9.38 -12.60
C PRO A 42 -7.13 -10.18 -11.98
N SER A 43 -5.90 -9.65 -12.03
CA SER A 43 -4.71 -10.30 -11.50
C SER A 43 -4.42 -9.82 -10.08
N PRO A 44 -4.23 -10.71 -9.09
CA PRO A 44 -3.82 -10.30 -7.76
C PRO A 44 -2.42 -9.67 -7.81
N CYS A 45 -2.17 -8.77 -6.87
CA CYS A 45 -0.87 -8.18 -6.66
C CYS A 45 -0.44 -8.42 -5.21
N GLU A 46 0.88 -8.41 -5.00
CA GLU A 46 1.45 -8.47 -3.67
C GLU A 46 2.17 -7.14 -3.41
N ALA A 47 1.90 -6.51 -2.27
CA ALA A 47 2.65 -5.35 -1.84
C ALA A 47 4.04 -5.78 -1.33
N GLY A 48 5.04 -4.93 -1.52
CA GLY A 48 6.40 -5.18 -1.06
C GLY A 48 6.54 -5.10 0.46
N GLY A 49 7.77 -5.23 0.93
CA GLY A 49 8.10 -5.20 2.35
C GLY A 49 8.16 -6.60 2.98
N LYS A 50 8.81 -6.67 4.13
CA LYS A 50 8.95 -7.91 4.90
C LYS A 50 7.61 -8.27 5.57
N PRO A 51 7.29 -9.56 5.73
CA PRO A 51 6.12 -9.99 6.49
C PRO A 51 6.19 -9.51 7.95
N CYS A 52 5.04 -9.15 8.51
CA CYS A 52 4.87 -8.73 9.91
C CYS A 52 3.43 -8.97 10.38
N GLY A 53 3.20 -9.00 11.68
CA GLY A 53 1.84 -9.19 12.23
C GLY A 53 1.30 -10.60 11.97
N SER A 54 -0.01 -10.71 11.75
CA SER A 54 -0.66 -11.95 11.28
C SER A 54 -0.26 -12.25 9.83
N ASP A 55 -0.41 -13.50 9.38
CA ASP A 55 0.26 -14.08 8.18
C ASP A 55 0.19 -13.28 6.85
N GLU A 56 -0.70 -12.29 6.70
CA GLU A 56 -0.82 -11.44 5.50
C GLU A 56 -0.23 -10.02 5.64
N GLY A 57 0.14 -9.59 6.85
CA GLY A 57 0.65 -8.24 7.09
C GLY A 57 2.06 -8.01 6.54
N ARG A 58 2.32 -6.79 6.07
CA ARG A 58 3.63 -6.38 5.53
C ARG A 58 4.10 -5.04 6.04
N CYS A 59 5.41 -4.91 6.23
CA CYS A 59 6.01 -3.66 6.66
C CYS A 59 5.94 -2.64 5.53
N ALA A 60 4.98 -1.72 5.67
CA ALA A 60 4.62 -0.76 4.64
C ALA A 60 5.39 0.58 4.79
N ALA A 61 5.82 0.89 6.02
CA ALA A 61 6.70 2.00 6.36
C ALA A 61 7.50 1.69 7.63
N LEU A 62 8.38 2.61 8.06
CA LEU A 62 9.17 2.45 9.28
C LEU A 62 8.28 2.28 10.51
N GLY A 63 8.30 1.08 11.10
CA GLY A 63 7.51 0.75 12.29
C GLY A 63 6.00 0.53 12.03
N VAL A 64 5.57 0.47 10.76
CA VAL A 64 4.16 0.30 10.39
C VAL A 64 3.98 -1.03 9.66
N CYS A 65 3.10 -1.87 10.20
CA CYS A 65 2.62 -3.09 9.56
C CYS A 65 1.22 -2.80 8.99
N CYS A 66 1.00 -3.11 7.71
CA CYS A 66 -0.30 -2.99 7.07
C CYS A 66 -0.72 -4.34 6.46
N ASP A 67 -1.99 -4.66 6.63
CA ASP A 67 -2.72 -5.68 5.87
C ASP A 67 -3.82 -4.98 5.05
N SER A 68 -4.38 -5.70 4.07
CA SER A 68 -5.42 -5.23 3.16
C SER A 68 -6.83 -5.53 3.67
#